data_AF-A0A8T7B2V1-F1
#
_entry.id   AF-A0A8T7B2V1-F1
#
_cell.length_a   1.000
_cell.length_b   1.000
_cell.length_c   1.000
_cell.angle_alpha   90.00
_cell.angle_beta   90.00
_cell.angle_gamma   90.00
#
_symmetry.space_group_name_H-M   'P 1'
#
loop_
_entity.id
_entity.type
_entity.pdbx_description
1 polymer ?
#
loop_
_entity_poly.entity_id
_entity_poly.type
_entity_poly.pdbx_seq_one_letter_code
_entity_poly.pdbx_strand_id
1 'polypeptide(L)'
;MVFARRLLVGLAGLLVILVVIGLFLPSTAQVERSVVIEAPPERVYEVVSDFNQFNRWSPWYENDPNAEYTISPPGTGVGATFSWASEVPGVGSGSQQIIALEENRLVEIKLDFGPDGQATSSYALEALDDGSTRLTWGFDTDFSYDLIGRYLGLVFDKWIGQDYEKGLAKLRKVIESETPPPTTPLQGG
;
A
#
# COMPACT_ATOMS: atom_id res chain seq x y z
N MET A 1 8.78 -50.70 -1.14
CA MET A 1 8.29 -50.30 0.20
C MET A 1 9.32 -49.53 1.03
N VAL A 2 10.57 -50.01 1.22
CA VAL A 2 11.59 -49.33 2.05
C VAL A 2 12.01 -47.95 1.51
N PHE A 3 12.14 -47.80 0.19
CA PHE A 3 12.47 -46.52 -0.45
C PHE A 3 11.38 -45.46 -0.24
N ALA A 4 10.12 -45.80 -0.52
CA ALA A 4 8.98 -44.91 -0.27
C ALA A 4 8.88 -44.50 1.21
N ARG A 5 9.13 -45.43 2.15
CA ARG A 5 9.18 -45.13 3.58
C ARG A 5 10.30 -44.15 3.93
N ARG A 6 11.50 -44.30 3.36
CA ARG A 6 12.63 -43.37 3.57
C ARG A 6 12.35 -41.98 2.98
N LEU A 7 11.71 -41.93 1.81
CA LEU A 7 11.30 -40.69 1.17
C LEU A 7 10.27 -39.93 2.02
N LEU A 8 9.24 -40.63 2.53
CA LEU A 8 8.23 -40.03 3.41
C LEU A 8 8.82 -39.50 4.71
N VAL A 9 9.75 -40.24 5.34
CA VAL A 9 10.44 -39.78 6.55
C VAL A 9 11.31 -38.56 6.26
N GLY A 10 12.00 -38.53 5.12
CA GLY A 10 12.77 -37.36 4.69
C GLY A 10 11.91 -36.13 4.46
N LEU A 11 10.76 -36.29 3.78
CA LEU A 11 9.82 -35.20 3.52
C LEU A 11 9.17 -34.69 4.81
N ALA A 12 8.80 -35.58 5.72
CA ALA A 12 8.29 -35.21 7.04
C ALA A 12 9.34 -34.45 7.86
N GLY A 13 10.61 -34.89 7.83
CA GLY A 13 11.72 -34.18 8.48
C GLY A 13 11.93 -32.78 7.91
N LEU A 14 11.90 -32.64 6.58
CA LEU A 14 11.98 -31.34 5.91
C LEU A 14 10.81 -30.43 6.31
N LEU A 15 9.59 -30.96 6.34
CA LEU A 15 8.40 -30.20 6.72
C LEU A 15 8.49 -29.72 8.17
N VAL A 16 8.99 -30.54 9.10
CA VAL A 16 9.25 -30.13 10.49
C VAL A 16 10.27 -29.01 10.54
N ILE A 17 11.36 -29.10 9.76
CA ILE A 17 12.38 -28.03 9.70
C ILE A 17 11.77 -26.73 9.20
N LEU A 18 10.96 -26.76 8.14
CA LEU A 18 10.29 -25.56 7.61
C LEU A 18 9.33 -24.94 8.64
N VAL A 19 8.54 -25.76 9.34
CA VAL A 19 7.66 -25.27 10.41
C VAL A 19 8.48 -24.62 11.52
N VAL A 20 9.57 -25.26 11.97
CA VAL A 20 10.44 -24.72 13.01
C VAL A 20 11.03 -23.38 12.58
N ILE A 21 11.56 -23.26 11.35
CA ILE A 21 12.09 -21.99 10.82
C ILE A 21 10.99 -20.93 10.79
N GLY A 22 9.81 -21.25 10.26
CA GLY A 22 8.68 -20.32 10.19
C GLY A 22 8.26 -19.76 11.55
N LEU A 23 8.35 -20.55 12.62
CA LEU A 23 8.05 -20.09 13.98
C LEU A 23 9.04 -19.04 14.50
N PHE A 24 10.28 -19.04 14.00
CA PHE A 24 11.32 -18.06 14.33
C PHE A 24 11.34 -16.84 13.39
N LEU A 25 10.59 -16.86 12.28
CA LEU A 25 10.45 -15.68 11.42
C LEU A 25 9.60 -14.60 12.08
N PRO A 26 9.83 -13.31 11.76
CA PRO A 26 9.01 -12.20 12.24
C PRO A 26 7.53 -12.44 11.97
N SER A 27 6.68 -12.13 12.96
CA SER A 27 5.22 -12.21 12.80
C SER A 27 4.63 -10.99 12.12
N THR A 28 5.42 -9.94 11.89
CA THR A 28 5.00 -8.71 11.23
C THR A 28 5.87 -8.41 10.03
N ALA A 29 5.32 -7.71 9.05
CA ALA A 29 6.06 -7.11 7.96
C ALA A 29 5.64 -5.65 7.80
N GLN A 30 6.65 -4.79 7.60
CA GLN A 30 6.49 -3.35 7.40
C GLN A 30 7.23 -2.95 6.14
N VAL A 31 6.61 -2.12 5.30
CA VAL A 31 7.22 -1.58 4.08
C VAL A 31 6.88 -0.10 4.03
N GLU A 32 7.90 0.74 3.85
CA GLU A 32 7.71 2.18 3.69
C GLU A 32 8.53 2.68 2.52
N ARG A 33 7.95 3.59 1.74
CA ARG A 33 8.64 4.38 0.72
C ARG A 33 8.22 5.83 0.83
N SER A 34 9.14 6.74 0.55
CA SER A 34 8.87 8.17 0.63
C SER A 34 9.32 8.91 -0.62
N VAL A 35 8.64 10.02 -0.92
CA VAL A 35 9.01 10.96 -1.98
C VAL A 35 8.79 12.38 -1.48
N VAL A 36 9.60 13.32 -1.95
CA VAL A 36 9.34 14.76 -1.78
C VAL A 36 8.58 15.24 -3.02
N ILE A 37 7.45 15.91 -2.79
CA ILE A 37 6.57 16.47 -3.80
C ILE A 37 6.61 17.99 -3.68
N GLU A 38 6.87 18.68 -4.78
CA GLU A 38 6.93 20.14 -4.84
C GLU A 38 5.52 20.78 -4.80
N ALA A 39 4.80 20.49 -3.73
CA ALA A 39 3.45 20.97 -3.45
C ALA A 39 3.20 21.05 -1.93
N PRO A 40 2.31 21.95 -1.49
CA PRO A 40 1.97 22.08 -0.08
C PRO A 40 1.16 20.86 0.41
N PRO A 41 1.18 20.54 1.72
CA PRO A 41 0.53 19.35 2.28
C PRO A 41 -0.95 19.25 1.95
N GLU A 42 -1.65 20.39 1.89
CA GLU A 42 -3.07 20.49 1.53
C GLU A 42 -3.35 19.83 0.18
N ARG A 43 -2.48 20.09 -0.80
CA ARG A 43 -2.66 19.58 -2.16
C ARG A 43 -2.37 18.09 -2.24
N VAL A 44 -1.32 17.64 -1.57
CA VAL A 44 -0.98 16.21 -1.51
C VAL A 44 -2.09 15.44 -0.80
N TYR A 45 -2.56 15.96 0.34
CA TYR A 45 -3.62 15.39 1.15
C TYR A 45 -4.93 15.23 0.37
N GLU A 46 -5.36 16.24 -0.37
CA GLU A 46 -6.56 16.19 -1.21
C GLU A 46 -6.52 15.01 -2.21
N VAL A 47 -5.36 14.72 -2.78
CA VAL A 47 -5.21 13.64 -3.77
C VAL A 47 -5.17 12.25 -3.12
N VAL A 48 -4.45 12.09 -2.01
CA VAL A 48 -4.28 10.77 -1.36
C VAL A 48 -5.46 10.37 -0.45
N SER A 49 -6.29 11.34 -0.04
CA SER A 49 -7.50 11.10 0.77
C SER A 49 -8.77 10.85 -0.06
N ASP A 50 -8.67 10.87 -1.40
CA ASP A 50 -9.77 10.67 -2.32
C ASP A 50 -9.56 9.44 -3.21
N PHE A 51 -10.38 8.40 -2.99
CA PHE A 51 -10.32 7.18 -3.80
C PHE A 51 -10.71 7.40 -5.26
N ASN A 52 -11.43 8.47 -5.60
CA ASN A 52 -11.69 8.82 -7.00
C ASN A 52 -10.40 9.17 -7.76
N GLN A 53 -9.36 9.62 -7.04
CA GLN A 53 -8.06 9.96 -7.62
C GLN A 53 -7.10 8.78 -7.69
N PHE A 54 -7.37 7.69 -6.94
CA PHE A 54 -6.40 6.62 -6.73
C PHE A 54 -5.94 5.95 -8.04
N ASN A 55 -6.85 5.63 -8.96
CA ASN A 55 -6.51 5.01 -10.24
C ASN A 55 -5.61 5.89 -11.14
N ARG A 56 -5.58 7.21 -10.91
CA ARG A 56 -4.73 8.12 -11.68
C ARG A 56 -3.25 7.91 -11.41
N TRP A 57 -2.88 7.39 -10.24
CA TRP A 57 -1.50 7.26 -9.81
C TRP A 57 -1.15 5.88 -9.21
N SER A 58 -2.15 5.03 -8.99
CA SER A 58 -1.98 3.65 -8.56
C SER A 58 -1.02 2.88 -9.48
N PRO A 59 -0.02 2.17 -8.93
CA PRO A 59 0.90 1.35 -9.71
C PRO A 59 0.22 0.11 -10.31
N TRP A 60 -0.92 -0.32 -9.75
CA TRP A 60 -1.63 -1.52 -10.20
C TRP A 60 -2.62 -1.25 -11.32
N TYR A 61 -3.16 -0.02 -11.42
CA TYR A 61 -4.12 0.34 -12.47
C TYR A 61 -3.55 0.18 -13.89
N GLU A 62 -2.25 0.44 -14.08
CA GLU A 62 -1.60 0.24 -15.38
C GLU A 62 -1.44 -1.23 -15.76
N ASN A 63 -1.38 -2.13 -14.78
CA ASN A 63 -1.24 -3.56 -15.01
C ASN A 63 -2.57 -4.20 -15.45
N ASP A 64 -3.70 -3.68 -14.97
CA ASP A 64 -5.02 -4.07 -15.46
C ASP A 64 -6.03 -2.91 -15.43
N PRO A 65 -6.09 -2.09 -16.49
CA PRO A 65 -7.08 -1.02 -16.62
C PRO A 65 -8.52 -1.52 -16.78
N ASN A 66 -8.71 -2.79 -17.13
CA ASN A 66 -10.02 -3.39 -17.39
C ASN A 66 -10.58 -4.14 -16.17
N ALA A 67 -9.85 -4.17 -15.05
CA ALA A 67 -10.34 -4.72 -13.80
C ALA A 67 -11.63 -4.01 -13.34
N GLU A 68 -12.42 -4.70 -12.53
CA GLU A 68 -13.62 -4.12 -11.95
C GLU A 68 -13.24 -3.24 -10.77
N TYR A 69 -13.47 -1.94 -10.86
CA TYR A 69 -13.22 -0.97 -9.78
C TYR A 69 -14.53 -0.41 -9.26
N THR A 70 -14.76 -0.49 -7.95
CA THR A 70 -15.95 0.07 -7.30
C THR A 70 -15.55 1.01 -6.17
N ILE A 71 -16.11 2.22 -6.18
CA ILE A 71 -15.87 3.26 -5.18
C ILE A 71 -17.20 3.59 -4.50
N SER A 72 -17.24 3.62 -3.17
CA SER A 72 -18.42 4.07 -2.43
C SER A 72 -18.59 5.58 -2.61
N PRO A 73 -19.78 6.12 -2.89
CA PRO A 73 -20.02 7.56 -2.84
C PRO A 73 -19.88 8.08 -1.39
N PRO A 74 -19.17 9.20 -1.11
CA PRO A 74 -18.55 10.13 -2.07
C PRO A 74 -17.12 9.75 -2.53
N GLY A 75 -16.50 8.73 -1.96
CA GLY A 75 -15.13 8.29 -2.27
C GLY A 75 -14.07 8.93 -1.37
N THR A 76 -14.51 9.78 -0.45
CA THR A 76 -13.71 10.52 0.52
C THR A 76 -14.28 10.34 1.93
N GLY A 77 -13.45 10.63 2.94
CA GLY A 77 -13.86 10.60 4.34
C GLY A 77 -13.75 9.21 4.98
N VAL A 78 -13.75 9.19 6.31
CA VAL A 78 -13.72 7.93 7.08
C VAL A 78 -14.92 7.06 6.72
N GLY A 79 -14.64 5.80 6.40
CA GLY A 79 -15.63 4.83 5.96
C GLY A 79 -15.75 4.68 4.45
N ALA A 80 -15.18 5.60 3.64
CA ALA A 80 -15.13 5.44 2.19
C ALA A 80 -14.36 4.17 1.82
N THR A 81 -14.80 3.49 0.76
CA THR A 81 -14.25 2.22 0.30
C THR A 81 -13.90 2.26 -1.19
N PHE A 82 -12.82 1.58 -1.55
CA PHE A 82 -12.40 1.28 -2.91
C PHE A 82 -12.16 -0.23 -3.02
N SER A 83 -12.81 -0.92 -3.95
CA SER A 83 -12.57 -2.35 -4.20
C SER A 83 -12.17 -2.59 -5.65
N TRP A 84 -11.32 -3.60 -5.85
CA TRP A 84 -10.91 -4.05 -7.17
C TRP A 84 -11.05 -5.56 -7.32
N ALA A 85 -11.34 -6.02 -8.52
CA ALA A 85 -11.29 -7.43 -8.89
C ALA A 85 -10.63 -7.61 -10.26
N SER A 86 -9.56 -8.41 -10.30
CA SER A 86 -8.79 -8.72 -11.50
C SER A 86 -8.38 -10.19 -11.53
N GLU A 87 -8.40 -10.78 -12.72
CA GLU A 87 -7.84 -12.11 -12.97
C GLU A 87 -6.33 -12.06 -13.32
N VAL A 88 -5.75 -10.85 -13.49
CA VAL A 88 -4.35 -10.68 -13.83
C VAL A 88 -3.46 -11.01 -12.62
N PRO A 89 -2.54 -11.99 -12.75
CA PRO A 89 -1.59 -12.30 -11.68
C PRO A 89 -0.78 -11.06 -11.28
N GLY A 90 -0.79 -10.73 -9.99
CA GLY A 90 -0.09 -9.56 -9.43
C GLY A 90 -0.96 -8.33 -9.19
N VAL A 91 -2.18 -8.27 -9.74
CA VAL A 91 -3.19 -7.25 -9.35
C VAL A 91 -4.17 -7.85 -8.33
N GLY A 92 -4.68 -9.04 -8.63
CA GLY A 92 -5.58 -9.78 -7.73
C GLY A 92 -6.87 -9.03 -7.43
N SER A 93 -7.44 -9.32 -6.26
CA SER A 93 -8.70 -8.73 -5.82
C SER A 93 -8.59 -8.32 -4.35
N GLY A 94 -9.30 -7.26 -3.98
CA GLY A 94 -9.30 -6.78 -2.61
C GLY A 94 -10.10 -5.50 -2.43
N SER A 95 -10.03 -4.95 -1.23
CA SER A 95 -10.65 -3.67 -0.90
C SER A 95 -9.79 -2.85 0.04
N GLN A 96 -10.04 -1.54 0.01
CA GLN A 96 -9.45 -0.53 0.86
C GLN A 96 -10.56 0.27 1.52
N GLN A 97 -10.39 0.62 2.78
CA GLN A 97 -11.30 1.50 3.52
C GLN A 97 -10.51 2.56 4.28
N ILE A 98 -10.89 3.83 4.15
CA ILE A 98 -10.33 4.89 4.99
C ILE A 98 -10.83 4.71 6.41
N ILE A 99 -9.93 4.51 7.36
CA ILE A 99 -10.27 4.26 8.78
C ILE A 99 -9.93 5.45 9.68
N ALA A 100 -8.96 6.28 9.30
CA ALA A 100 -8.64 7.51 10.01
C ALA A 100 -8.10 8.58 9.05
N LEU A 101 -8.33 9.84 9.43
CA LEU A 101 -7.89 11.02 8.71
C LEU A 101 -7.40 12.06 9.73
N GLU A 102 -6.18 12.53 9.55
CA GLU A 102 -5.68 13.75 10.16
C GLU A 102 -5.33 14.74 9.05
N GLU A 103 -6.06 15.85 9.03
CA GLU A 103 -5.95 16.86 7.97
C GLU A 103 -4.48 17.25 7.73
N ASN A 104 -4.06 17.14 6.47
CA ASN A 104 -2.72 17.46 5.96
C ASN A 104 -1.56 16.69 6.61
N ARG A 105 -1.84 15.60 7.36
CA ARG A 105 -0.82 14.83 8.09
C ARG A 105 -0.90 13.33 7.90
N LEU A 106 -2.09 12.74 7.92
CA LEU A 106 -2.24 11.29 7.91
C LEU A 106 -3.53 10.84 7.24
N VAL A 107 -3.42 9.78 6.43
CA VAL A 107 -4.55 8.98 5.98
C VAL A 107 -4.25 7.52 6.32
N GLU A 108 -5.07 6.90 7.16
CA GLU A 108 -4.95 5.47 7.47
C GLU A 108 -6.02 4.68 6.73
N ILE A 109 -5.59 3.57 6.13
CA ILE A 109 -6.39 2.74 5.25
C ILE A 109 -6.29 1.30 5.72
N LYS A 110 -7.44 0.66 5.91
CA LYS A 110 -7.50 -0.79 6.07
C LYS A 110 -7.52 -1.47 4.70
N LEU A 111 -6.67 -2.46 4.50
CA LEU A 111 -6.66 -3.33 3.34
C LEU A 111 -7.27 -4.69 3.71
N ASP A 112 -8.12 -5.21 2.83
CA ASP A 112 -8.72 -6.54 2.95
C ASP A 112 -8.60 -7.29 1.62
N PHE A 113 -7.79 -8.35 1.62
CA PHE A 113 -7.56 -9.23 0.47
C PHE A 113 -8.35 -10.55 0.61
N GLY A 114 -9.36 -10.59 1.48
CA GLY A 114 -10.20 -11.75 1.73
C GLY A 114 -9.39 -12.92 2.32
N PRO A 115 -9.34 -14.10 1.67
CA PRO A 115 -8.59 -15.26 2.16
C PRO A 115 -7.09 -15.01 2.33
N ASP A 116 -6.53 -14.05 1.58
CA ASP A 116 -5.09 -13.75 1.58
C ASP A 116 -4.68 -12.81 2.74
N GLY A 117 -5.66 -12.34 3.53
CA GLY A 117 -5.43 -11.64 4.79
C GLY A 117 -5.74 -10.14 4.75
N GLN A 118 -5.36 -9.46 5.83
CA GLN A 118 -5.61 -8.04 6.04
C GLN A 118 -4.30 -7.31 6.35
N ALA A 119 -4.26 -6.03 6.01
CA ALA A 119 -3.13 -5.15 6.30
C ALA A 119 -3.63 -3.73 6.57
N THR A 120 -2.73 -2.88 7.04
CA THR A 120 -2.94 -1.44 7.14
C THR A 120 -2.00 -0.76 6.17
N SER A 121 -2.50 0.25 5.47
CA SER A 121 -1.72 1.15 4.65
C SER A 121 -1.85 2.56 5.22
N SER A 122 -0.81 3.38 5.07
CA SER A 122 -0.84 4.76 5.54
C SER A 122 -0.22 5.71 4.51
N TYR A 123 -0.74 6.93 4.46
CA TYR A 123 -0.11 8.07 3.81
C TYR A 123 0.23 9.09 4.89
N ALA A 124 1.51 9.18 5.26
CA ALA A 124 1.99 10.17 6.21
C ALA A 124 2.61 11.35 5.47
N LEU A 125 2.20 12.57 5.84
CA LEU A 125 2.61 13.82 5.22
C LEU A 125 3.41 14.65 6.22
N GLU A 126 4.59 15.09 5.81
CA GLU A 126 5.45 16.00 6.56
C GLU A 126 5.71 17.24 5.72
N ALA A 127 5.31 18.41 6.22
CA ALA A 127 5.61 19.70 5.62
C ALA A 127 7.10 20.02 5.77
N LEU A 128 7.75 20.45 4.69
CA LEU A 128 9.15 20.87 4.69
C LEU A 128 9.27 22.40 4.64
N ASP A 129 10.42 22.92 5.09
CA ASP A 129 10.67 24.36 5.22
C ASP A 129 10.62 25.14 3.89
N ASP A 130 10.80 24.45 2.76
CA ASP A 130 10.73 25.02 1.41
C ASP A 130 9.30 25.04 0.83
N GLY A 131 8.30 24.64 1.61
CA GLY A 131 6.90 24.56 1.19
C GLY A 131 6.54 23.29 0.42
N SER A 132 7.50 22.37 0.23
CA SER A 132 7.24 21.03 -0.31
C SER A 132 6.74 20.07 0.78
N THR A 133 6.30 18.89 0.36
CA THR A 133 5.78 17.85 1.27
C THR A 133 6.54 16.56 1.08
N ARG A 134 7.04 15.98 2.17
CA ARG A 134 7.47 14.58 2.18
C ARG A 134 6.24 13.71 2.41
N LEU A 135 5.91 12.89 1.42
CA LEU A 135 4.88 11.87 1.52
C LEU A 135 5.55 10.51 1.74
N THR A 136 5.12 9.79 2.78
CA THR A 136 5.50 8.40 3.05
C THR A 136 4.29 7.50 2.89
N TRP A 137 4.43 6.48 2.04
CA TRP A 137 3.44 5.41 1.88
C TRP A 137 3.91 4.19 2.66
N GLY A 138 3.16 3.85 3.71
CA GLY A 138 3.40 2.71 4.59
C GLY A 138 2.47 1.54 4.32
N PHE A 139 2.96 0.34 4.61
CA PHE A 139 2.24 -0.93 4.64
C PHE A 139 2.65 -1.71 5.86
N ASP A 140 1.68 -2.17 6.64
CA ASP A 140 1.86 -2.91 7.88
C ASP A 140 0.93 -4.12 7.91
N THR A 141 1.47 -5.30 8.21
CA THR A 141 0.67 -6.50 8.41
C THR A 141 1.21 -7.34 9.56
N ASP A 142 0.30 -8.08 10.22
CA ASP A 142 0.58 -9.04 11.27
C ASP A 142 0.07 -10.42 10.83
N PHE A 143 1.01 -11.33 10.60
CA PHE A 143 0.74 -12.71 10.21
C PHE A 143 0.34 -13.58 11.40
N SER A 144 0.56 -13.13 12.63
CA SER A 144 0.23 -13.85 13.86
C SER A 144 0.76 -15.30 13.82
N TYR A 145 -0.11 -16.30 13.76
CA TYR A 145 0.27 -17.72 13.69
C TYR A 145 0.34 -18.29 12.27
N ASP A 146 0.07 -17.49 11.23
CA ASP A 146 0.20 -17.91 9.84
C ASP A 146 1.68 -18.00 9.43
N LEU A 147 2.18 -19.24 9.38
CA LEU A 147 3.57 -19.51 9.00
C LEU A 147 3.82 -19.17 7.53
N ILE A 148 2.83 -19.30 6.65
CA ILE A 148 2.99 -19.01 5.22
C ILE A 148 3.19 -17.50 5.05
N GLY A 149 2.34 -16.69 5.66
CA GLY A 149 2.46 -15.24 5.70
C GLY A 149 3.82 -14.76 6.19
N ARG A 150 4.38 -15.37 7.25
CA ARG A 150 5.72 -15.02 7.75
C ARG A 150 6.83 -15.25 6.72
N TYR A 151 6.73 -16.29 5.90
CA TYR A 151 7.67 -16.49 4.78
C TYR A 151 7.45 -15.46 3.67
N LEU A 152 6.21 -15.10 3.37
CA LEU A 152 5.88 -14.07 2.37
C LEU A 152 6.35 -12.67 2.82
N GLY A 153 6.32 -12.37 4.12
CA GLY A 153 6.83 -11.12 4.68
C GLY A 153 8.29 -10.83 4.31
N LEU A 154 9.11 -11.88 4.08
CA LEU A 154 10.51 -11.73 3.65
C LEU A 154 10.67 -11.16 2.25
N VAL A 155 9.63 -11.23 1.40
CA VAL A 155 9.66 -10.72 0.02
C VAL A 155 8.80 -9.46 -0.18
N PHE A 156 8.01 -9.06 0.83
CA PHE A 156 7.10 -7.91 0.74
C PHE A 156 7.84 -6.60 0.51
N ASP A 157 8.96 -6.33 1.19
CA ASP A 157 9.73 -5.11 0.96
C ASP A 157 10.18 -4.97 -0.51
N LYS A 158 10.51 -6.10 -1.15
CA LYS A 158 10.91 -6.09 -2.56
C LYS A 158 9.72 -5.86 -3.49
N TRP A 159 8.61 -6.58 -3.28
CA TRP A 159 7.46 -6.52 -4.19
C TRP A 159 6.64 -5.24 -3.97
N ILE A 160 6.16 -5.03 -2.74
CA ILE A 160 5.35 -3.85 -2.38
C ILE A 160 6.19 -2.59 -2.50
N GLY A 161 7.45 -2.61 -2.05
CA GLY A 161 8.32 -1.44 -2.11
C GLY A 161 8.56 -0.95 -3.54
N GLN A 162 8.72 -1.86 -4.51
CA GLN A 162 8.86 -1.47 -5.92
C GLN A 162 7.58 -0.85 -6.50
N ASP A 163 6.41 -1.38 -6.13
CA ASP A 163 5.14 -0.80 -6.57
C ASP A 163 4.90 0.56 -5.92
N TYR A 164 5.25 0.72 -4.64
CA TYR A 164 5.13 2.00 -3.93
C TYR A 164 6.06 3.06 -4.52
N GLU A 165 7.31 2.71 -4.87
CA GLU A 165 8.23 3.61 -5.58
C GLU A 165 7.64 4.11 -6.90
N LYS A 166 7.06 3.20 -7.71
CA LYS A 166 6.41 3.56 -8.98
C LYS A 166 5.19 4.47 -8.74
N GLY A 167 4.33 4.09 -7.80
CA GLY A 167 3.11 4.84 -7.46
C GLY A 167 3.44 6.24 -6.95
N LEU A 168 4.40 6.38 -6.04
CA LEU A 168 4.86 7.68 -5.53
C LEU A 168 5.49 8.55 -6.63
N ALA A 169 6.29 7.96 -7.52
CA ALA A 169 6.85 8.69 -8.66
C ALA A 169 5.76 9.20 -9.62
N LYS A 170 4.69 8.42 -9.82
CA LYS A 170 3.54 8.81 -10.65
C LYS A 170 2.69 9.88 -9.97
N LEU A 171 2.40 9.71 -8.68
CA LEU A 171 1.67 10.66 -7.85
C LEU A 171 2.35 12.04 -7.83
N ARG A 172 3.67 12.06 -7.62
CA ARG A 172 4.48 13.29 -7.70
C ARG A 172 4.24 14.02 -9.01
N LYS A 173 4.35 13.31 -10.15
CA LYS A 173 4.14 13.90 -11.49
C LYS A 173 2.71 14.42 -11.66
N VAL A 174 1.70 13.68 -11.21
CA VAL A 174 0.30 14.11 -11.29
C VAL A 174 0.11 15.42 -10.55
N ILE A 175 0.57 15.51 -9.31
CA ILE A 175 0.43 16.71 -8.46
C ILE A 175 1.22 17.89 -9.03
N GLU A 176 2.48 17.71 -9.41
CA GLU A 176 3.33 18.79 -9.89
C GLU A 176 2.90 19.30 -11.28
N SER A 177 2.22 18.47 -12.08
CA SER A 177 1.69 18.86 -13.39
C SER A 177 0.40 19.69 -13.33
N GLU A 178 -0.33 19.59 -12.22
CA GLU A 178 -1.53 20.38 -11.98
C GLU A 178 -1.10 21.75 -11.45
N THR A 179 -0.82 22.67 -12.39
CA THR A 179 -0.35 24.06 -12.17
C THR A 179 -0.71 24.61 -10.78
N PRO A 180 0.26 25.06 -9.96
CA PRO A 180 -0.06 25.63 -8.65
C PRO A 180 -0.99 26.84 -8.82
N PRO A 181 -1.99 27.04 -7.93
CA PRO A 181 -2.78 28.26 -7.94
C PRO A 181 -1.82 29.46 -7.85
N PRO A 182 -2.04 30.54 -8.62
CA PRO A 182 -1.13 31.68 -8.61
C PRO A 182 -1.02 32.21 -7.18
N THR A 183 0.20 32.16 -6.63
CA THR A 183 0.55 32.81 -5.38
C THR A 183 0.27 34.28 -5.57
N THR A 184 -0.91 34.75 -5.15
CA THR A 184 -1.22 36.18 -5.19
C THR A 184 -0.25 36.83 -4.22
N PRO A 185 0.70 37.66 -4.68
CA PRO A 185 1.55 38.39 -3.76
C PRO A 185 0.59 39.26 -2.93
N LEU A 186 0.71 39.18 -1.61
CA LEU A 186 0.10 40.18 -0.74
C LEU A 186 0.64 41.54 -1.20
N GLN A 187 -0.14 42.27 -1.99
CA GLN A 187 0.10 43.69 -2.21
C GLN A 187 -0.17 44.38 -0.88
N GLY A 188 0.88 44.54 -0.09
CA GLY A 188 0.91 45.51 1.00
C GLY A 188 0.87 46.91 0.40
N GLY A 189 -0.18 47.65 0.75
CA GLY A 189 -0.26 49.11 0.58
C GLY A 189 0.45 49.87 1.69
#